data_AF-A0AAD9FIR8-F1
#
_entry.id   AF-A0AAD9FIR8-F1
#
_cell.length_a   1.000
_cell.length_b   1.000
_cell.length_c   1.000
_cell.angle_alpha   90.00
_cell.angle_beta   90.00
_cell.angle_gamma   90.00
#
_symmetry.space_group_name_H-M   'P 1'
#
loop_
_entity.id
_entity.type
_entity.pdbx_description
1 polymer ?
#
loop_
_entity_poly.entity_id
_entity_poly.type
_entity_poly.pdbx_seq_one_letter_code
_entity_poly.pdbx_strand_id
1 'polypeptide(L)'
;MSVKSPKLPSIKKKKPPKDNAQAEVLNTLGLEAFLTTPLDPASLLDISTWTLEKQAPLEPKDLPNAFLQRLWLFSQDARSPCCKPLHDVLNNSNNSPEEIRNGFKEESQCAVNPLDLVTAVFMSANTFLQQEMTVRMLQCQFAVPLVLPNKDPEEASRFLLWPLRGAVTQWRSHFPENNRKVYGGDLASTYMPVVSCVRLGHSVVSKSQVLNNVIGGLGSSCDTFIHRVMDGGQLSRRLSNGLVEIGWYLPTGDPVRDIFPVPVVISNSVVMPVNMKNASAFYVKRLQPWWFSVGIFGRKKNKFLHLASIWHTSSY
;
A
#
# COMPACT_ATOMS: atom_id res chain seq x y z
N MET A 1 -6.34 -29.59 -66.32
CA MET A 1 -6.97 -28.39 -65.71
C MET A 1 -8.01 -28.86 -64.71
N SER A 2 -7.77 -28.68 -63.41
CA SER A 2 -8.76 -28.96 -62.36
C SER A 2 -8.74 -27.80 -61.37
N VAL A 3 -9.89 -27.19 -61.19
CA VAL A 3 -10.11 -25.87 -60.58
C VAL A 3 -10.17 -26.01 -59.06
N LYS A 4 -9.36 -25.22 -58.34
CA LYS A 4 -9.42 -25.13 -56.87
C LYS A 4 -10.62 -24.27 -56.45
N SER A 5 -11.48 -24.80 -55.60
CA SER A 5 -12.52 -24.06 -54.87
C SER A 5 -11.93 -23.27 -53.70
N PRO A 6 -12.41 -22.06 -53.38
CA PRO A 6 -11.82 -21.21 -52.34
C PRO A 6 -12.29 -21.62 -50.94
N LYS A 7 -11.36 -21.66 -49.98
CA LYS A 7 -11.66 -21.86 -48.55
C LYS A 7 -12.23 -20.58 -47.96
N LEU A 8 -13.40 -20.68 -47.33
CA LEU A 8 -14.05 -19.61 -46.56
C LEU A 8 -13.16 -19.23 -45.35
N PRO A 9 -12.93 -17.94 -45.06
CA PRO A 9 -12.18 -17.53 -43.87
C PRO A 9 -13.00 -17.81 -42.61
N SER A 10 -12.37 -18.47 -41.64
CA SER A 10 -12.92 -18.72 -40.32
C SER A 10 -13.17 -17.40 -39.59
N ILE A 11 -14.42 -17.18 -39.18
CA ILE A 11 -14.85 -16.06 -38.36
C ILE A 11 -14.13 -16.18 -37.01
N LYS A 12 -13.10 -15.35 -36.80
CA LYS A 12 -12.51 -15.14 -35.47
C LYS A 12 -13.61 -14.58 -34.56
N LYS A 13 -14.08 -15.37 -33.61
CA LYS A 13 -14.94 -14.89 -32.52
C LYS A 13 -14.22 -13.73 -31.83
N LYS A 14 -14.76 -12.51 -31.95
CA LYS A 14 -14.32 -11.34 -31.18
C LYS A 14 -14.39 -11.70 -29.70
N LYS A 15 -13.24 -11.64 -29.01
CA LYS A 15 -13.20 -11.66 -27.54
C LYS A 15 -14.06 -10.49 -27.03
N PRO A 16 -14.83 -10.67 -25.96
CA PRO A 16 -15.61 -9.58 -25.36
C PRO A 16 -14.68 -8.45 -24.87
N PRO A 17 -15.17 -7.20 -24.77
CA PRO A 17 -14.34 -6.06 -24.38
C PRO A 17 -13.82 -6.24 -22.94
N LYS A 18 -12.51 -6.03 -22.75
CA LYS A 18 -11.85 -6.05 -21.42
C LYS A 18 -12.45 -4.92 -20.57
N ASP A 19 -13.13 -5.25 -19.48
CA ASP A 19 -13.39 -4.31 -18.37
C ASP A 19 -12.04 -3.79 -17.85
N ASN A 20 -11.64 -2.57 -18.23
CA ASN A 20 -10.40 -1.99 -17.72
C ASN A 20 -10.68 -1.23 -16.42
N ALA A 21 -11.02 -1.97 -15.35
CA ALA A 21 -11.30 -1.42 -14.03
C ALA A 21 -10.18 -0.51 -13.50
N GLN A 22 -8.95 -0.70 -13.96
CA GLN A 22 -7.81 0.15 -13.64
C GLN A 22 -7.89 1.52 -14.32
N ALA A 23 -8.20 1.55 -15.62
CA ALA A 23 -8.40 2.80 -16.33
C ALA A 23 -9.56 3.62 -15.74
N GLU A 24 -10.61 2.95 -15.24
CA GLU A 24 -11.71 3.64 -14.59
C GLU A 24 -11.27 4.35 -13.30
N VAL A 25 -10.54 3.67 -12.41
CA VAL A 25 -10.01 4.29 -11.19
C VAL A 25 -9.08 5.46 -11.51
N LEU A 26 -8.20 5.30 -12.51
CA LEU A 26 -7.28 6.37 -12.90
C LEU A 26 -8.03 7.58 -13.47
N ASN A 27 -9.07 7.36 -14.29
CA ASN A 27 -9.91 8.43 -14.82
C ASN A 27 -10.72 9.13 -13.71
N THR A 28 -11.26 8.37 -12.74
CA THR A 28 -11.95 8.95 -11.57
C THR A 28 -11.02 9.87 -10.77
N LEU A 29 -9.74 9.52 -10.68
CA LEU A 29 -8.73 10.31 -9.97
C LEU A 29 -8.05 11.38 -10.85
N GLY A 30 -8.38 11.50 -12.14
CA GLY A 30 -7.72 12.46 -13.06
C GLY A 30 -6.24 12.14 -13.32
N LEU A 31 -5.87 10.85 -13.24
CA LEU A 31 -4.48 10.38 -13.33
C LEU A 31 -4.12 9.73 -14.68
N GLU A 32 -5.04 9.74 -15.65
CA GLU A 32 -4.90 9.06 -16.94
C GLU A 32 -3.70 9.56 -17.78
N ALA A 33 -3.44 10.87 -17.77
CA ALA A 33 -2.32 11.48 -18.50
C ALA A 33 -0.96 11.06 -17.92
N PHE A 34 -0.90 10.75 -16.61
CA PHE A 34 0.35 10.45 -15.93
C PHE A 34 0.85 9.01 -16.14
N LEU A 35 0.09 8.19 -16.87
CA LEU A 35 0.59 6.91 -17.36
C LEU A 35 1.64 7.07 -18.46
N THR A 36 1.59 8.16 -19.23
CA THR A 36 2.54 8.48 -20.31
C THR A 36 3.56 9.52 -19.89
N THR A 37 3.14 10.53 -19.13
CA THR A 37 4.02 11.58 -18.57
C THR A 37 3.98 11.52 -17.04
N PRO A 38 4.86 10.76 -16.38
CA PRO A 38 4.76 10.51 -14.94
C PRO A 38 4.90 11.79 -14.11
N LEU A 39 4.19 11.84 -12.97
CA LEU A 39 4.37 12.86 -11.95
C LEU A 39 5.83 12.86 -11.46
N ASP A 40 6.41 14.04 -11.36
CA ASP A 40 7.77 14.23 -10.85
C ASP A 40 7.77 15.09 -9.59
N PRO A 41 8.88 15.13 -8.83
CA PRO A 41 8.95 16.02 -7.68
C PRO A 41 8.79 17.50 -8.06
N ALA A 42 9.10 17.87 -9.31
CA ALA A 42 8.95 19.25 -9.79
C ALA A 42 7.48 19.70 -9.85
N SER A 43 6.57 18.78 -10.18
CA SER A 43 5.12 19.01 -10.14
C SER A 43 4.59 19.32 -8.74
N LEU A 44 5.39 19.11 -7.70
CA LEU A 44 5.08 19.46 -6.31
C LEU A 44 5.71 20.77 -5.86
N LEU A 45 6.51 21.48 -6.67
CA LEU A 45 7.37 22.60 -6.25
C LEU A 45 6.65 23.78 -5.57
N ASP A 46 5.33 23.85 -5.69
CA ASP A 46 4.51 24.77 -4.91
C ASP A 46 4.24 24.26 -3.47
N ILE A 47 5.13 23.45 -2.88
CA ILE A 47 5.07 23.03 -1.46
C ILE A 47 4.92 24.25 -0.54
N SER A 48 5.52 25.40 -0.89
CA SER A 48 5.39 26.64 -0.13
C SER A 48 3.97 27.21 -0.11
N THR A 49 3.13 26.83 -1.06
CA THR A 49 1.71 27.20 -1.13
C THR A 49 0.82 26.23 -0.35
N TRP A 50 1.36 25.10 0.12
CA TRP A 50 0.60 24.13 0.90
C TRP A 50 0.35 24.71 2.29
N THR A 51 -0.82 25.33 2.44
CA THR A 51 -1.29 25.87 3.71
C THR A 51 -1.60 24.74 4.68
N LEU A 52 -1.40 24.99 5.98
CA LEU A 52 -1.86 24.10 7.06
C LEU A 52 -3.40 24.06 7.13
N GLU A 53 -4.06 25.07 6.57
CA GLU A 53 -5.50 25.12 6.41
C GLU A 53 -5.95 23.96 5.51
N LYS A 54 -6.51 22.92 6.15
CA LYS A 54 -7.04 21.71 5.50
C LYS A 54 -8.17 22.06 4.52
N GLN A 55 -7.83 22.47 3.30
CA GLN A 55 -8.79 22.40 2.20
C GLN A 55 -8.98 20.91 1.89
N ALA A 56 -10.13 20.39 2.29
CA ALA A 56 -10.46 19.01 1.99
C ALA A 56 -10.87 18.92 0.51
N PRO A 57 -10.55 17.79 -0.15
CA PRO A 57 -10.90 17.56 -1.54
C PRO A 57 -12.41 17.64 -1.72
N LEU A 58 -12.85 18.32 -2.76
CA LEU A 58 -14.26 18.45 -3.12
C LEU A 58 -14.65 17.37 -4.12
N GLU A 59 -13.76 17.10 -5.07
CA GLU A 59 -13.97 16.07 -6.09
C GLU A 59 -12.97 14.90 -5.93
N PRO A 60 -13.31 13.70 -6.45
CA PRO A 60 -12.38 12.58 -6.45
C PRO A 60 -11.05 12.88 -7.18
N LYS A 61 -11.06 13.78 -8.16
CA LYS A 61 -9.88 14.23 -8.90
C LYS A 61 -8.90 15.04 -8.04
N ASP A 62 -9.35 15.61 -6.93
CA ASP A 62 -8.50 16.34 -5.99
C ASP A 62 -7.76 15.40 -5.02
N LEU A 63 -8.22 14.14 -4.89
CA LEU A 63 -7.68 13.18 -3.93
C LEU A 63 -6.18 12.91 -4.09
N PRO A 64 -5.61 12.75 -5.31
CA PRO A 64 -4.17 12.57 -5.48
C PRO A 64 -3.35 13.73 -4.91
N ASN A 65 -3.74 14.97 -5.20
CA ASN A 65 -3.06 16.16 -4.71
C ASN A 65 -3.24 16.31 -3.20
N ALA A 66 -4.45 16.08 -2.68
CA ALA A 66 -4.71 16.08 -1.25
C ALA A 66 -3.90 15.01 -0.51
N PHE A 67 -3.77 13.80 -1.08
CA PHE A 67 -2.91 12.74 -0.53
C PHE A 67 -1.47 13.20 -0.45
N LEU A 68 -0.90 13.73 -1.54
CA LEU A 68 0.49 14.20 -1.58
C LEU A 68 0.72 15.37 -0.61
N GLN A 69 -0.18 16.35 -0.57
CA GLN A 69 -0.10 17.48 0.36
C GLN A 69 -0.10 17.03 1.81
N ARG A 70 -1.09 16.21 2.20
CA ARG A 70 -1.20 15.67 3.56
C ARG A 70 0.01 14.80 3.92
N LEU A 71 0.57 14.08 2.96
CA LEU A 71 1.73 13.21 3.15
C LEU A 71 2.99 14.03 3.49
N TRP A 72 3.21 15.18 2.84
CA TRP A 72 4.33 16.08 3.18
C TRP A 72 4.11 16.86 4.47
N LEU A 73 2.85 17.12 4.83
CA LEU A 73 2.48 17.72 6.12
C LEU A 73 2.46 16.69 7.26
N PHE A 74 2.87 15.44 7.01
CA PHE A 74 2.89 14.35 7.98
C PHE A 74 1.55 14.07 8.66
N SER A 75 0.45 14.28 7.94
CA SER A 75 -0.88 14.09 8.49
C SER A 75 -1.23 12.61 8.60
N GLN A 76 -1.79 12.21 9.75
CA GLN A 76 -2.25 10.83 9.99
C GLN A 76 -3.42 10.43 9.06
N ASP A 77 -4.19 11.41 8.58
CA ASP A 77 -5.31 11.23 7.65
C ASP A 77 -4.89 11.27 6.16
N ALA A 78 -3.59 11.25 5.84
CA ALA A 78 -3.14 11.47 4.46
C ALA A 78 -3.75 10.48 3.46
N ARG A 79 -3.91 9.21 3.86
CA ARG A 79 -4.51 8.14 3.02
C ARG A 79 -6.04 8.18 2.99
N SER A 80 -6.69 9.15 3.64
CA SER A 80 -8.16 9.27 3.63
C SER A 80 -8.65 9.52 2.20
N PRO A 81 -9.54 8.66 1.67
CA PRO A 81 -10.04 8.75 0.31
C PRO A 81 -11.35 9.56 0.20
N CYS A 82 -11.67 10.35 1.23
CA CYS A 82 -13.00 10.94 1.37
C CYS A 82 -12.98 12.43 1.05
N CYS A 83 -14.01 12.84 0.31
CA CYS A 83 -14.28 14.22 -0.06
C CYS A 83 -15.21 14.86 0.97
N LYS A 84 -15.16 16.19 1.11
CA LYS A 84 -16.13 16.91 1.95
C LYS A 84 -17.54 16.76 1.36
N PRO A 85 -18.57 16.53 2.18
CA PRO A 85 -19.94 16.57 1.71
C PRO A 85 -20.26 18.00 1.21
N LEU A 86 -20.86 18.10 0.03
CA LEU A 86 -21.20 19.38 -0.61
C LEU A 86 -22.09 20.29 0.27
N HIS A 87 -22.81 19.69 1.24
CA HIS A 87 -23.73 20.39 2.14
C HIS A 87 -23.05 21.34 3.15
N ASP A 88 -21.78 21.10 3.51
CA ASP A 88 -21.06 21.98 4.45
C ASP A 88 -20.65 23.32 3.84
N VAL A 89 -20.60 23.42 2.51
CA VAL A 89 -20.25 24.65 1.81
C VAL A 89 -21.41 25.64 1.80
N LEU A 90 -22.66 25.16 1.88
CA LEU A 90 -23.86 25.99 1.81
C LEU A 90 -24.37 26.45 3.20
N ASN A 91 -24.00 25.74 4.27
CA ASN A 91 -24.50 26.02 5.63
C ASN A 91 -23.71 27.08 6.41
N ASN A 92 -22.74 27.75 5.79
CA ASN A 92 -22.00 28.84 6.45
C ASN A 92 -22.76 30.18 6.45
N SER A 93 -24.05 30.19 6.07
CA SER A 93 -24.96 31.32 6.30
C SER A 93 -26.22 30.89 7.07
N ASN A 94 -26.15 31.13 8.38
CA ASN A 94 -27.29 31.36 9.29
C ASN A 94 -28.27 30.19 9.50
N ASN A 95 -28.00 29.27 10.43
CA ASN A 95 -29.07 28.59 11.19
C ASN A 95 -28.63 28.25 12.63
N SER A 96 -29.60 28.33 13.55
CA SER A 96 -29.47 28.30 15.01
C SER A 96 -29.26 26.89 15.61
N PRO A 97 -28.83 26.77 16.88
CA PRO A 97 -28.27 25.52 17.44
C PRO A 97 -29.28 24.47 17.95
N GLU A 98 -30.55 24.45 17.53
CA GLU A 98 -31.59 23.65 18.23
C GLU A 98 -32.24 22.49 17.45
N GLU A 99 -31.64 22.00 16.36
CA GLU A 99 -32.11 20.77 15.69
C GLU A 99 -31.04 19.68 15.55
N ILE A 100 -30.03 19.65 16.43
CA ILE A 100 -29.02 18.59 16.48
C ILE A 100 -29.53 17.41 17.33
N ARG A 101 -30.69 16.86 16.98
CA ARG A 101 -31.16 15.61 17.60
C ARG A 101 -32.09 14.83 16.69
N ASN A 102 -31.53 14.30 15.60
CA ASN A 102 -31.85 13.03 14.95
C ASN A 102 -31.59 13.13 13.44
N GLY A 103 -30.54 12.48 12.93
CA GLY A 103 -30.35 12.33 11.50
C GLY A 103 -28.98 11.76 11.17
N PHE A 104 -28.98 10.51 10.71
CA PHE A 104 -27.98 9.83 9.88
C PHE A 104 -26.49 10.17 10.10
N LYS A 105 -25.71 9.14 10.45
CA LYS A 105 -24.24 9.13 10.29
C LYS A 105 -23.88 9.85 8.99
N GLU A 106 -23.16 10.96 9.08
CA GLU A 106 -22.50 11.58 7.94
C GLU A 106 -21.60 10.52 7.30
N GLU A 107 -22.11 9.84 6.28
CA GLU A 107 -21.32 8.95 5.45
C GLU A 107 -20.33 9.84 4.72
N SER A 108 -19.10 9.87 5.21
CA SER A 108 -17.95 10.35 4.47
C SER A 108 -18.01 9.73 3.07
N GLN A 109 -18.27 10.56 2.05
CA GLN A 109 -18.43 10.12 0.66
C GLN A 109 -17.05 9.78 0.09
N CYS A 110 -16.54 8.62 0.49
CA CYS A 110 -15.28 8.10 0.01
C CYS A 110 -15.49 7.56 -1.41
N ALA A 111 -14.79 8.15 -2.39
CA ALA A 111 -15.01 7.85 -3.80
C ALA A 111 -14.30 6.57 -4.26
N VAL A 112 -13.18 6.22 -3.62
CA VAL A 112 -12.33 5.08 -3.98
C VAL A 112 -11.80 4.38 -2.73
N ASN A 113 -11.38 3.12 -2.88
CA ASN A 113 -10.66 2.44 -1.79
C ASN A 113 -9.31 3.18 -1.55
N PRO A 114 -8.89 3.41 -0.29
CA PRO A 114 -7.65 4.13 -0.01
C PRO A 114 -6.39 3.40 -0.50
N LEU A 115 -6.43 2.06 -0.62
CA LEU A 115 -5.35 1.31 -1.26
C LEU A 115 -5.30 1.56 -2.76
N ASP A 116 -6.46 1.76 -3.41
CA ASP A 116 -6.51 2.11 -4.83
C ASP A 116 -5.96 3.52 -5.06
N LEU A 117 -6.28 4.48 -4.18
CA LEU A 117 -5.70 5.83 -4.20
C LEU A 117 -4.17 5.79 -4.11
N VAL A 118 -3.61 5.15 -3.08
CA VAL A 118 -2.14 5.02 -2.92
C VAL A 118 -1.54 4.31 -4.12
N THR A 119 -2.13 3.21 -4.58
CA THR A 119 -1.63 2.45 -5.73
C THR A 119 -1.62 3.30 -7.00
N ALA A 120 -2.69 4.04 -7.27
CA ALA A 120 -2.82 4.90 -8.45
C ALA A 120 -1.74 5.98 -8.47
N VAL A 121 -1.55 6.69 -7.35
CA VAL A 121 -0.52 7.74 -7.26
C VAL A 121 0.89 7.16 -7.45
N PHE A 122 1.18 6.00 -6.86
CA PHE A 122 2.47 5.32 -7.07
C PHE A 122 2.68 4.86 -8.52
N MET A 123 1.62 4.40 -9.20
CA MET A 123 1.70 3.99 -10.60
C MET A 123 1.89 5.17 -11.55
N SER A 124 1.38 6.34 -11.19
CA SER A 124 1.48 7.59 -11.97
C SER A 124 2.74 8.40 -11.67
N ALA A 125 3.52 8.03 -10.65
CA ALA A 125 4.74 8.74 -10.25
C ALA A 125 6.02 8.18 -10.90
N ASN A 126 6.96 9.06 -11.21
CA ASN A 126 8.31 8.68 -11.58
C ASN A 126 9.07 8.08 -10.38
N THR A 127 10.22 7.48 -10.64
CA THR A 127 10.99 6.77 -9.61
C THR A 127 11.49 7.68 -8.47
N PHE A 128 11.78 8.95 -8.74
CA PHE A 128 12.23 9.91 -7.72
C PHE A 128 11.09 10.30 -6.79
N LEU A 129 9.91 10.61 -7.34
CA LEU A 129 8.73 10.91 -6.54
C LEU A 129 8.26 9.67 -5.75
N GLN A 130 8.33 8.48 -6.33
CA GLN A 130 8.07 7.23 -5.60
C GLN A 130 9.00 7.07 -4.39
N GLN A 131 10.29 7.39 -4.54
CA GLN A 131 11.25 7.36 -3.43
C GLN A 131 10.88 8.38 -2.36
N GLU A 132 10.56 9.62 -2.72
CA GLU A 132 10.19 10.62 -1.73
C GLU A 132 8.87 10.29 -1.02
N MET A 133 7.84 9.88 -1.75
CA MET A 133 6.59 9.38 -1.15
C MET A 133 6.86 8.23 -0.18
N THR A 134 7.73 7.29 -0.52
CA THR A 134 8.12 6.18 0.36
C THR A 134 8.71 6.70 1.67
N VAL A 135 9.62 7.68 1.61
CA VAL A 135 10.22 8.29 2.80
C VAL A 135 9.17 8.99 3.66
N ARG A 136 8.30 9.81 3.05
CA ARG A 136 7.24 10.51 3.77
C ARG A 136 6.23 9.54 4.42
N MET A 137 5.86 8.48 3.71
CA MET A 137 4.95 7.45 4.24
C MET A 137 5.55 6.75 5.46
N LEU A 138 6.85 6.46 5.44
CA LEU A 138 7.57 5.91 6.59
C LEU A 138 7.57 6.85 7.79
N GLN A 139 7.76 8.16 7.56
CA GLN A 139 7.70 9.17 8.60
C GLN A 139 6.29 9.25 9.23
N CYS A 140 5.24 9.02 8.45
CA CYS A 140 3.87 8.87 8.92
C CYS A 140 3.55 7.48 9.51
N GLN A 141 4.54 6.59 9.62
CA GLN A 141 4.37 5.19 10.07
C GLN A 141 3.37 4.38 9.22
N PHE A 142 3.19 4.74 7.95
CA PHE A 142 2.37 4.01 7.02
C PHE A 142 3.13 2.85 6.37
N ALA A 143 2.39 1.80 6.02
CA ALA A 143 2.91 0.77 5.14
C ALA A 143 3.16 1.36 3.74
N VAL A 144 4.24 0.93 3.10
CA VAL A 144 4.62 1.39 1.76
C VAL A 144 4.43 0.28 0.72
N PRO A 145 4.06 0.61 -0.52
CA PRO A 145 3.98 -0.38 -1.60
C PRO A 145 5.35 -0.99 -1.90
N LEU A 146 5.45 -2.33 -1.89
CA LEU A 146 6.62 -3.08 -2.34
C LEU A 146 6.40 -3.68 -3.73
N VAL A 147 5.19 -4.17 -4.01
CA VAL A 147 4.81 -4.71 -5.32
C VAL A 147 3.55 -4.01 -5.79
N LEU A 148 3.61 -3.34 -6.93
CA LEU A 148 2.44 -2.77 -7.58
C LEU A 148 1.74 -3.82 -8.46
N PRO A 149 0.40 -3.79 -8.51
CA PRO A 149 -0.37 -4.65 -9.40
C PRO A 149 -0.08 -4.31 -10.87
N ASN A 150 -0.16 -5.32 -11.73
CA ASN A 150 0.16 -5.18 -13.15
C ASN A 150 -0.91 -4.42 -13.93
N LYS A 151 -0.49 -3.69 -14.97
CA LYS A 151 -1.41 -3.08 -15.95
C LYS A 151 -2.09 -4.12 -16.84
N ASP A 152 -1.37 -5.19 -17.19
CA ASP A 152 -1.90 -6.35 -17.90
C ASP A 152 -1.56 -7.66 -17.14
N PRO A 153 -2.48 -8.63 -17.02
CA PRO A 153 -2.17 -9.95 -16.46
C PRO A 153 -0.95 -10.66 -17.09
N GLU A 154 -0.53 -10.29 -18.31
CA GLU A 154 0.67 -10.86 -18.95
C GLU A 154 1.98 -10.11 -18.63
N GLU A 155 1.92 -8.93 -18.03
CA GLU A 155 3.11 -8.18 -17.61
C GLU A 155 3.64 -8.67 -16.25
N ALA A 156 4.94 -8.54 -16.01
CA ALA A 156 5.54 -8.92 -14.73
C ALA A 156 5.28 -7.85 -13.64
N SER A 157 4.94 -8.31 -12.42
CA SER A 157 4.70 -7.43 -11.27
C SER A 157 5.87 -6.48 -11.01
N ARG A 158 5.57 -5.18 -10.89
CA ARG A 158 6.58 -4.15 -10.68
C ARG A 158 6.96 -4.07 -9.21
N PHE A 159 8.20 -4.44 -8.90
CA PHE A 159 8.79 -4.29 -7.58
C PHE A 159 9.35 -2.87 -7.39
N LEU A 160 9.01 -2.23 -6.28
CA LEU A 160 9.50 -0.91 -5.88
C LEU A 160 10.74 -0.99 -4.99
N LEU A 161 11.74 -1.80 -5.37
CA LEU A 161 12.97 -1.95 -4.58
C LEU A 161 13.85 -0.69 -4.56
N TRP A 162 13.84 0.08 -5.65
CA TRP A 162 14.64 1.30 -5.74
C TRP A 162 14.10 2.41 -4.83
N PRO A 163 12.79 2.77 -4.87
CA PRO A 163 12.19 3.73 -3.94
C PRO A 163 12.50 3.47 -2.46
N LEU A 164 12.59 2.20 -2.06
CA LEU A 164 12.89 1.82 -0.68
C LEU A 164 14.29 2.24 -0.21
N ARG A 165 15.24 2.54 -1.09
CA ARG A 165 16.61 2.92 -0.66
C ARG A 165 16.68 4.27 0.05
N GLY A 166 15.64 5.10 -0.07
CA GLY A 166 15.54 6.34 0.70
C GLY A 166 15.14 6.12 2.16
N ALA A 167 14.67 4.91 2.50
CA ALA A 167 14.09 4.58 3.78
C ALA A 167 15.15 4.40 4.86
N VAL A 168 15.67 5.49 5.42
CA VAL A 168 16.61 5.44 6.55
C VAL A 168 15.84 5.59 7.85
N THR A 169 16.07 4.69 8.80
CA THR A 169 15.51 4.79 10.15
C THR A 169 16.53 4.40 11.20
N GLN A 170 16.17 4.66 12.46
CA GLN A 170 16.94 4.26 13.63
C GLN A 170 16.11 3.32 14.51
N TRP A 171 16.79 2.39 15.17
CA TRP A 171 16.18 1.47 16.13
C TRP A 171 17.16 1.13 17.25
N ARG A 172 16.64 0.57 18.35
CA ARG A 172 17.44 0.08 19.46
C ARG A 172 17.07 -1.36 19.73
N SER A 173 18.08 -2.23 19.75
CA SER A 173 17.84 -3.59 20.20
C SER A 173 17.74 -3.60 21.73
N HIS A 174 16.88 -4.46 22.27
CA HIS A 174 16.80 -4.69 23.72
C HIS A 174 17.60 -5.94 24.19
N PHE A 175 18.53 -6.46 23.38
CA PHE A 175 19.50 -7.44 23.89
C PHE A 175 20.41 -6.81 24.97
N PRO A 176 20.55 -7.40 26.17
CA PRO A 176 21.24 -6.80 27.32
C PRO A 176 22.63 -6.20 27.03
N GLU A 177 23.38 -6.81 26.10
CA GLU A 177 24.72 -6.37 25.68
C GLU A 177 24.71 -5.12 24.78
N ASN A 178 23.55 -4.74 24.22
CA ASN A 178 23.37 -3.67 23.24
C ASN A 178 22.23 -2.67 23.56
N ASN A 179 21.58 -2.75 24.72
CA ASN A 179 20.42 -1.90 25.10
C ASN A 179 20.65 -0.38 24.99
N ARG A 180 21.90 0.07 24.93
CA ARG A 180 22.26 1.49 24.80
C ARG A 180 22.70 1.90 23.39
N LYS A 181 22.86 0.95 22.47
CA LYS A 181 23.31 1.24 21.09
C LYS A 181 22.12 1.57 20.20
N VAL A 182 22.19 2.73 19.57
CA VAL A 182 21.27 3.13 18.50
C VAL A 182 21.87 2.63 17.19
N TYR A 183 21.10 1.82 16.47
CA TYR A 183 21.42 1.40 15.12
C TYR A 183 20.71 2.34 14.16
N GLY A 184 21.36 2.69 13.06
CA GLY A 184 20.76 3.44 11.97
C GLY A 184 21.16 2.83 10.64
N GLY A 185 20.23 2.81 9.69
CA GLY A 185 20.52 2.25 8.37
C GLY A 185 19.37 2.40 7.39
N ASP A 186 19.71 2.22 6.12
CA ASP A 186 18.74 2.01 5.05
C ASP A 186 18.00 0.68 5.29
N LEU A 187 16.69 0.78 5.45
CA LEU A 187 15.78 -0.33 5.66
C LEU A 187 15.78 -1.31 4.49
N ALA A 188 16.08 -0.86 3.27
CA ALA A 188 16.17 -1.73 2.11
C ALA A 188 17.45 -2.60 2.12
N SER A 189 18.52 -2.12 2.75
CA SER A 189 19.83 -2.77 2.75
C SER A 189 20.12 -3.54 4.04
N THR A 190 19.41 -3.23 5.13
CA THR A 190 19.60 -3.88 6.44
C THR A 190 19.03 -5.30 6.45
N TYR A 191 19.75 -6.23 7.08
CA TYR A 191 19.28 -7.61 7.27
C TYR A 191 18.22 -7.67 8.37
N MET A 192 17.00 -8.02 7.99
CA MET A 192 15.85 -8.13 8.91
C MET A 192 15.04 -9.39 8.61
N PRO A 193 14.51 -10.09 9.63
CA PRO A 193 13.47 -11.08 9.42
C PRO A 193 12.23 -10.43 8.78
N VAL A 194 11.62 -11.12 7.83
CA VAL A 194 10.35 -10.73 7.18
C VAL A 194 9.27 -11.68 7.63
N VAL A 195 8.12 -11.17 8.03
CA VAL A 195 6.90 -11.94 8.22
C VAL A 195 5.93 -11.56 7.11
N SER A 196 5.74 -12.45 6.13
CA SER A 196 4.74 -12.23 5.07
C SER A 196 3.41 -12.83 5.46
N CYS A 197 2.35 -12.06 5.26
CA CYS A 197 1.01 -12.33 5.76
C CYS A 197 0.02 -12.36 4.61
N VAL A 198 -0.63 -13.51 4.44
CA VAL A 198 -1.56 -13.77 3.36
C VAL A 198 -2.90 -14.25 3.93
N ARG A 199 -3.99 -13.74 3.37
CA ARG A 199 -5.33 -14.23 3.70
C ARG A 199 -5.71 -15.37 2.78
N LEU A 200 -6.12 -16.50 3.36
CA LEU A 200 -6.77 -17.58 2.63
C LEU A 200 -8.24 -17.67 3.04
N GLY A 201 -9.13 -17.69 2.05
CA GLY A 201 -10.57 -17.80 2.29
C GLY A 201 -11.22 -16.60 2.98
N HIS A 202 -12.37 -16.85 3.60
CA HIS A 202 -13.15 -15.84 4.30
C HIS A 202 -12.85 -15.86 5.80
N SER A 203 -12.56 -14.69 6.35
CA SER A 203 -12.40 -14.43 7.78
C SER A 203 -13.19 -13.21 8.16
N VAL A 204 -13.86 -13.33 9.30
CA VAL A 204 -14.55 -12.23 9.96
C VAL A 204 -13.54 -11.25 10.55
N VAL A 205 -12.27 -11.61 10.76
CA VAL A 205 -11.23 -10.70 11.26
C VAL A 205 -10.42 -10.09 10.11
N SER A 206 -10.11 -8.80 10.23
CA SER A 206 -9.26 -8.10 9.26
C SER A 206 -7.79 -8.46 9.49
N LYS A 207 -7.14 -9.01 8.46
CA LYS A 207 -5.70 -9.32 8.48
C LYS A 207 -4.89 -8.07 8.84
N SER A 208 -5.11 -6.97 8.12
CA SER A 208 -4.36 -5.72 8.35
C SER A 208 -4.54 -5.18 9.77
N GLN A 209 -5.71 -5.37 10.39
CA GLN A 209 -5.96 -4.93 11.77
C GLN A 209 -5.12 -5.74 12.77
N VAL A 210 -4.98 -7.05 12.56
CA VAL A 210 -4.07 -7.84 13.39
C VAL A 210 -2.62 -7.45 13.16
N LEU A 211 -2.22 -7.15 11.93
CA LEU A 211 -0.86 -6.67 11.65
C LEU A 211 -0.59 -5.31 12.30
N ASN A 212 -1.57 -4.40 12.32
CA ASN A 212 -1.46 -3.13 13.03
C ASN A 212 -1.27 -3.34 14.53
N ASN A 213 -2.02 -4.26 15.15
CA ASN A 213 -1.83 -4.60 16.56
C ASN A 213 -0.42 -5.18 16.84
N VAL A 214 0.15 -5.92 15.89
CA VAL A 214 1.52 -6.47 16.02
C VAL A 214 2.58 -5.37 15.83
N ILE A 215 2.42 -4.47 14.85
CA ILE A 215 3.39 -3.39 14.60
C ILE A 215 3.32 -2.31 15.68
N GLY A 216 2.12 -1.86 16.01
CA GLY A 216 1.87 -0.73 16.90
C GLY A 216 2.17 -1.00 18.38
N GLY A 217 2.34 -2.26 18.75
CA GLY A 217 2.51 -2.68 20.14
C GLY A 217 1.37 -2.20 21.04
N LEU A 218 1.67 -1.96 22.31
CA LEU A 218 0.69 -1.55 23.32
C LEU A 218 0.39 -0.02 23.34
N GLY A 219 0.88 0.76 22.38
CA GLY A 219 0.79 2.23 22.49
C GLY A 219 0.78 3.07 21.22
N SER A 220 0.82 2.48 20.02
CA SER A 220 0.59 3.23 18.78
C SER A 220 -0.90 3.23 18.42
N SER A 221 -1.48 4.42 18.28
CA SER A 221 -2.83 4.62 17.74
C SER A 221 -2.85 4.72 16.20
N CYS A 222 -1.69 4.62 15.53
CA CYS A 222 -1.58 4.81 14.09
C CYS A 222 -1.70 3.48 13.36
N ASP A 223 -2.70 3.36 12.48
CA ASP A 223 -2.89 2.19 11.62
C ASP A 223 -1.86 2.14 10.49
N THR A 224 -0.79 1.37 10.65
CA THR A 224 0.24 1.22 9.61
C THR A 224 -0.33 0.69 8.29
N PHE A 225 -1.05 -0.44 8.32
CA PHE A 225 -1.74 -1.02 7.17
C PHE A 225 -3.19 -0.57 7.10
N ILE A 226 -3.68 -0.31 5.89
CA ILE A 226 -5.10 -0.03 5.68
C ILE A 226 -5.92 -1.27 6.01
N HIS A 227 -6.95 -1.09 6.85
CA HIS A 227 -7.95 -2.11 7.14
C HIS A 227 -9.36 -1.62 6.84
N ARG A 228 -10.28 -2.58 6.71
CA ARG A 228 -11.68 -2.32 6.32
C ARG A 228 -12.47 -1.36 7.21
N VAL A 229 -12.04 -1.12 8.46
CA VAL A 229 -12.78 -0.27 9.41
C VAL A 229 -12.36 1.20 9.26
N MET A 230 -11.26 1.49 8.56
CA MET A 230 -10.89 2.85 8.20
C MET A 230 -11.84 3.40 7.14
N ASP A 231 -11.88 4.73 7.02
CA ASP A 231 -12.66 5.44 6.02
C ASP A 231 -12.34 4.95 4.59
N GLY A 232 -13.39 4.62 3.83
CA GLY A 232 -13.28 4.02 2.49
C GLY A 232 -12.69 2.60 2.45
N GLY A 233 -12.30 2.01 3.59
CA GLY A 233 -11.66 0.69 3.65
C GLY A 233 -12.57 -0.47 3.26
N GLN A 234 -13.89 -0.30 3.37
CA GLN A 234 -14.89 -1.29 2.93
C GLN A 234 -15.18 -1.23 1.42
N LEU A 235 -14.77 -0.16 0.73
CA LEU A 235 -15.03 -0.01 -0.70
C LEU A 235 -14.33 -1.12 -1.48
N SER A 236 -14.97 -1.59 -2.55
CA SER A 236 -14.40 -2.63 -3.40
C SER A 236 -13.08 -2.14 -4.00
N ARG A 237 -12.03 -2.97 -3.89
CA ARG A 237 -10.74 -2.72 -4.53
C ARG A 237 -10.81 -3.04 -6.00
N ARG A 238 -10.42 -2.08 -6.83
CA ARG A 238 -10.46 -2.16 -8.30
C ARG A 238 -9.07 -2.10 -8.91
N LEU A 239 -8.11 -1.47 -8.23
CA LEU A 239 -6.74 -1.32 -8.70
C LEU A 239 -5.75 -2.14 -7.87
N SER A 240 -5.87 -2.12 -6.54
CA SER A 240 -4.90 -2.68 -5.57
C SER A 240 -4.95 -4.20 -5.37
N ASN A 241 -5.67 -4.94 -6.23
CA ASN A 241 -5.66 -6.40 -6.18
C ASN A 241 -4.31 -6.94 -6.68
N GLY A 242 -3.58 -7.63 -5.80
CA GLY A 242 -2.18 -8.03 -6.05
C GLY A 242 -1.14 -7.07 -5.48
N LEU A 243 -1.55 -5.95 -4.87
CA LEU A 243 -0.65 -5.08 -4.11
C LEU A 243 -0.04 -5.84 -2.92
N VAL A 244 1.27 -5.67 -2.74
CA VAL A 244 1.97 -6.09 -1.52
C VAL A 244 2.54 -4.85 -0.85
N GLU A 245 2.07 -4.58 0.37
CA GLU A 245 2.58 -3.51 1.22
C GLU A 245 3.61 -4.07 2.20
N ILE A 246 4.54 -3.24 2.66
CA ILE A 246 5.45 -3.56 3.75
C ILE A 246 5.43 -2.48 4.83
N GLY A 247 5.54 -2.91 6.08
CA GLY A 247 5.74 -2.07 7.24
C GLY A 247 6.90 -2.61 8.08
N TRP A 248 7.45 -1.78 8.95
CA TRP A 248 8.56 -2.16 9.82
C TRP A 248 8.14 -2.07 11.28
N TYR A 249 8.40 -3.14 12.01
CA TYR A 249 8.47 -3.10 13.45
C TYR A 249 9.89 -2.71 13.85
N LEU A 250 10.04 -1.60 14.59
CA LEU A 250 11.33 -1.09 15.03
C LEU A 250 11.37 -1.09 16.56
N PRO A 251 12.21 -1.92 17.20
CA PRO A 251 12.30 -1.94 18.64
C PRO A 251 12.89 -0.64 19.20
N THR A 252 12.42 -0.29 20.39
CA THR A 252 12.79 0.94 21.11
C THR A 252 13.86 0.71 22.18
N GLY A 253 14.18 -0.55 22.48
CA GLY A 253 15.11 -0.95 23.53
C GLY A 253 14.41 -1.26 24.86
N ASP A 254 13.08 -1.21 24.91
CA ASP A 254 12.28 -1.46 26.10
C ASP A 254 11.71 -2.89 26.06
N PRO A 255 12.22 -3.84 26.87
CA PRO A 255 11.76 -5.23 26.85
C PRO A 255 10.31 -5.42 27.33
N VAL A 256 9.72 -4.42 28.00
CA VAL A 256 8.32 -4.49 28.45
C VAL A 256 7.36 -4.14 27.31
N ARG A 257 7.77 -3.22 26.44
CA ARG A 257 6.94 -2.72 25.31
C ARG A 257 7.28 -3.38 23.98
N ASP A 258 8.53 -3.82 23.81
CA ASP A 258 9.00 -4.36 22.55
C ASP A 258 8.60 -5.84 22.40
N ILE A 259 7.84 -6.15 21.35
CA ILE A 259 7.43 -7.51 20.98
C ILE A 259 8.62 -8.29 20.40
N PHE A 260 9.46 -7.62 19.59
CA PHE A 260 10.63 -8.24 18.96
C PHE A 260 11.93 -7.56 19.42
N PRO A 261 13.01 -8.30 19.70
CA PRO A 261 14.30 -7.74 20.12
C PRO A 261 15.11 -7.11 18.99
N VAL A 262 14.69 -7.34 17.75
CA VAL A 262 15.33 -6.90 16.50
C VAL A 262 14.27 -6.29 15.58
N PRO A 263 14.65 -5.42 14.64
CA PRO A 263 13.70 -4.91 13.65
C PRO A 263 13.15 -6.05 12.79
N VAL A 264 11.86 -5.99 12.47
CA VAL A 264 11.14 -7.00 11.68
C VAL A 264 10.39 -6.31 10.56
N VAL A 265 10.49 -6.83 9.34
CA VAL A 265 9.65 -6.39 8.21
C VAL A 265 8.38 -7.22 8.22
N ILE A 266 7.21 -6.58 8.11
CA ILE A 266 5.94 -7.27 7.92
C ILE A 266 5.45 -6.95 6.52
N SER A 267 5.19 -8.00 5.74
CA SER A 267 4.65 -7.88 4.39
C SER A 267 3.18 -8.28 4.39
N ASN A 268 2.33 -7.41 3.85
CA ASN A 268 0.89 -7.59 3.79
C ASN A 268 0.43 -7.71 2.35
N SER A 269 -0.08 -8.87 1.96
CA SER A 269 -0.66 -9.07 0.63
C SER A 269 -2.15 -8.77 0.65
N VAL A 270 -2.60 -7.88 -0.23
CA VAL A 270 -3.98 -7.39 -0.26
C VAL A 270 -4.94 -8.46 -0.82
N VAL A 271 -4.53 -9.18 -1.87
CA VAL A 271 -5.17 -10.40 -2.40
C VAL A 271 -4.09 -11.21 -3.14
N MET A 272 -4.06 -12.53 -2.97
CA MET A 272 -3.23 -13.41 -3.80
C MET A 272 -3.99 -13.90 -5.03
N PRO A 273 -3.39 -13.87 -6.23
CA PRO A 273 -3.90 -14.68 -7.34
C PRO A 273 -3.81 -16.16 -6.95
N VAL A 274 -4.83 -16.94 -7.30
CA VAL A 274 -5.06 -18.34 -6.89
C VAL A 274 -3.92 -19.31 -7.29
N ASN A 275 -2.91 -18.85 -8.05
CA ASN A 275 -1.91 -19.68 -8.73
C ASN A 275 -0.44 -19.43 -8.35
N MET A 276 -0.11 -19.13 -7.09
CA MET A 276 1.27 -19.28 -6.61
C MET A 276 1.49 -20.70 -6.04
N LYS A 277 1.80 -21.66 -6.93
CA LYS A 277 2.13 -23.05 -6.57
C LYS A 277 3.55 -23.25 -6.01
N ASN A 278 4.42 -22.25 -6.12
CA ASN A 278 5.83 -22.40 -5.75
C ASN A 278 6.24 -21.32 -4.74
N ALA A 279 6.13 -21.62 -3.45
CA ALA A 279 6.86 -20.90 -2.43
C ALA A 279 7.55 -21.93 -1.53
N SER A 280 8.88 -21.93 -1.57
CA SER A 280 9.72 -22.96 -0.95
C SER A 280 10.29 -22.50 0.39
N ALA A 281 10.47 -23.45 1.31
CA ALA A 281 11.06 -23.36 2.64
C ALA A 281 10.46 -22.31 3.60
N PHE A 282 9.58 -22.77 4.50
CA PHE A 282 8.84 -21.95 5.45
C PHE A 282 8.94 -22.50 6.87
N TYR A 283 9.10 -21.62 7.87
CA TYR A 283 8.49 -21.86 9.18
C TYR A 283 7.04 -21.37 9.10
N VAL A 284 6.09 -22.30 8.99
CA VAL A 284 4.65 -22.00 8.93
C VAL A 284 4.02 -22.23 10.29
N LYS A 285 3.48 -21.18 10.91
CA LYS A 285 2.44 -21.36 11.93
C LYS A 285 1.09 -21.19 11.23
N ARG A 286 0.35 -22.29 11.10
CA ARG A 286 -1.00 -22.31 10.55
C ARG A 286 -1.98 -21.85 11.63
N LEU A 287 -2.37 -20.59 11.58
CA LEU A 287 -3.52 -20.09 12.33
C LEU A 287 -4.63 -19.93 11.30
N GLN A 288 -5.59 -20.87 11.22
CA GLN A 288 -6.76 -20.68 10.36
C GLN A 288 -7.39 -19.32 10.73
N PRO A 289 -7.53 -18.36 9.79
CA PRO A 289 -7.51 -18.44 8.32
C PRO A 289 -6.32 -17.75 7.60
N TRP A 290 -5.16 -17.58 8.25
CA TRP A 290 -4.00 -16.86 7.72
C TRP A 290 -2.75 -17.75 7.59
N TRP A 291 -1.93 -17.42 6.59
CA TRP A 291 -0.60 -17.98 6.44
C TRP A 291 0.45 -16.92 6.76
N PHE A 292 1.43 -17.34 7.55
CA PHE A 292 2.60 -16.56 7.91
C PHE A 292 3.84 -17.28 7.41
N SER A 293 4.69 -16.56 6.69
CA SER A 293 6.01 -17.04 6.29
C SER A 293 7.09 -16.15 6.84
N VAL A 294 8.11 -16.74 7.46
CA VAL A 294 9.27 -15.99 7.92
C VAL A 294 10.46 -16.18 6.97
N GLY A 295 10.98 -15.07 6.42
CA GLY A 295 12.16 -15.01 5.55
C GLY A 295 13.19 -13.98 6.05
N ILE A 296 14.29 -13.78 5.33
CA ILE A 296 15.27 -12.70 5.62
C ILE A 296 15.30 -11.73 4.44
N PHE A 297 15.16 -10.43 4.70
CA PHE A 297 15.28 -9.35 3.72
C PHE A 297 16.50 -8.50 4.03
N GLY A 298 17.22 -8.08 2.98
CA GLY A 298 18.46 -7.33 3.07
C GLY A 298 19.41 -7.66 1.91
N ARG A 299 20.50 -6.90 1.79
CA ARG A 299 21.40 -6.99 0.63
C ARG A 299 22.66 -7.81 0.94
N LYS A 300 22.84 -8.97 0.31
CA LYS A 300 24.09 -9.77 0.37
C LYS A 300 24.84 -9.72 -0.97
N LYS A 301 26.09 -9.22 -0.95
CA LYS A 301 27.02 -9.21 -2.09
C LYS A 301 26.37 -8.72 -3.41
N ASN A 302 25.87 -7.48 -3.41
CA ASN A 302 25.30 -6.79 -4.58
C ASN A 302 24.03 -7.39 -5.21
N LYS A 303 23.43 -8.45 -4.65
CA LYS A 303 22.12 -8.97 -5.09
C LYS A 303 21.01 -8.52 -4.11
N PHE A 304 19.93 -7.96 -4.66
CA PHE A 304 18.70 -7.59 -3.95
C PHE A 304 17.68 -8.70 -4.19
N LEU A 305 17.63 -9.74 -3.33
CA LEU A 305 16.67 -10.86 -3.44
C LEU A 305 16.49 -11.49 -2.04
N HIS A 306 15.31 -11.91 -1.55
CA HIS A 306 14.09 -12.36 -2.24
C HIS A 306 12.83 -12.30 -1.34
N LEU A 307 11.65 -11.99 -1.90
CA LEU A 307 10.32 -12.25 -1.30
C LEU A 307 9.78 -13.68 -1.57
N ALA A 308 10.66 -14.61 -1.93
CA ALA A 308 10.36 -16.04 -2.03
C ALA A 308 11.67 -16.80 -1.81
N SER A 309 11.76 -17.59 -0.74
CA SER A 309 12.84 -18.55 -0.58
C SER A 309 12.69 -19.61 -1.68
N ILE A 310 13.63 -19.66 -2.63
CA ILE A 310 13.85 -20.81 -3.51
C ILE A 310 15.07 -21.54 -2.98
N TRP A 311 14.87 -22.74 -2.44
CA TRP A 311 15.95 -23.70 -2.22
C TRP A 311 15.83 -24.77 -3.30
N HIS A 312 16.84 -24.82 -4.18
CA HIS A 312 17.18 -26.06 -4.87
C HIS A 312 17.97 -26.91 -3.87
N THR A 313 17.35 -27.94 -3.32
CA THR A 313 18.10 -29.12 -2.88
C THR A 313 18.27 -29.99 -4.11
N SER A 314 19.47 -29.97 -4.69
CA SER A 314 19.90 -31.11 -5.51
C SER A 314 20.11 -32.27 -4.55
N SER A 315 19.45 -33.38 -4.84
CA SER A 315 19.66 -34.70 -4.25
C SER A 315 21.14 -35.04 -4.13
N TYR A 316 21.54 -35.60 -2.98
CA TYR A 316 22.04 -36.97 -2.82
C TYR A 316 21.93 -37.35 -1.33
#